data_AF-A0A3P3XLS0-F1
#
_entry.id   AF-A0A3P3XLS0-F1
#
_cell.length_a   1.000
_cell.length_b   1.000
_cell.length_c   1.000
_cell.angle_alpha   90.00
_cell.angle_beta   90.00
_cell.angle_gamma   90.00
#
_symmetry.space_group_name_H-M   'P 1'
#
loop_
_entity.id
_entity.type
_entity.pdbx_description
1 polymer ?
#
loop_
_entity_poly.entity_id
_entity_poly.type
_entity_poly.pdbx_seq_one_letter_code
_entity_poly.pdbx_strand_id
1 'polypeptide(L)'
;MPGRLRRFFESLGPAAASSSAISAKNAAAMGQYAAVYNQAASDAETCLAAFKKISPDELPEAEKSAHACMDQIRLLATTLNELDGLVASMPLRELEKDRAAIEAKKRTAPPALAADYDKSISEIDAQRQAHQSLLERKESLEIKLHSMSNQFRQLSLDLASAHAVDAQTKLDSQHAALATLSKRAEEIRASIEDLRTGSDDWLSMEIEKLSQNGA
;
A
#
# COMPACT_ATOMS: atom_id res chain seq x y z
N MET A 1 5.42 8.54 19.57
CA MET A 1 5.20 9.38 18.36
C MET A 1 3.88 8.99 17.64
N PRO A 2 2.69 9.06 18.26
CA PRO A 2 1.46 8.41 17.73
C PRO A 2 0.60 9.32 16.83
N GLY A 3 0.69 10.64 16.97
CA GLY A 3 -0.17 11.60 16.25
C GLY A 3 0.11 11.76 14.76
N ARG A 4 1.21 11.20 14.25
CA ARG A 4 1.57 11.29 12.81
C ARG A 4 0.77 10.31 11.97
N LEU A 5 0.48 9.11 12.48
CA LEU A 5 -0.25 8.06 11.76
C LEU A 5 -1.74 8.39 11.59
N ARG A 6 -2.36 9.07 12.57
CA ARG A 6 -3.79 9.46 12.49
C ARG A 6 -4.04 10.58 11.47
N ARG A 7 -3.18 11.62 11.49
CA ARG A 7 -3.24 12.74 10.52
C ARG A 7 -2.89 12.31 9.11
N PHE A 8 -2.10 11.24 8.98
CA PHE A 8 -1.70 10.65 7.72
C PHE A 8 -2.93 10.12 6.94
N PHE A 9 -3.76 9.28 7.56
CA PHE A 9 -4.95 8.73 6.89
C PHE A 9 -6.08 9.75 6.67
N GLU A 10 -6.20 10.78 7.52
CA GLU A 10 -7.12 11.90 7.28
C GLU A 10 -6.76 12.71 6.02
N SER A 11 -5.47 12.79 5.67
CA SER A 11 -5.00 13.55 4.50
C SER A 11 -5.23 12.85 3.15
N LEU A 12 -5.57 11.57 3.17
CA LEU A 12 -5.82 10.73 1.99
C LEU A 12 -7.31 10.66 1.59
N GLY A 13 -8.19 11.37 2.32
CA GLY A 13 -9.60 11.50 1.98
C GLY A 13 -9.79 12.21 0.62
N PRO A 14 -10.87 11.89 -0.12
CA PRO A 14 -11.06 12.37 -1.49
C PRO A 14 -11.43 13.86 -1.49
N ALA A 15 -10.43 14.73 -1.48
CA ALA A 15 -10.58 16.16 -1.77
C ALA A 15 -10.03 16.45 -3.16
N ALA A 16 -10.95 16.69 -4.10
CA ALA A 16 -10.68 17.13 -5.46
C ALA A 16 -9.77 18.38 -5.49
N ALA A 17 -8.65 18.31 -6.20
CA ALA A 17 -7.88 19.50 -6.57
C ALA A 17 -7.12 19.31 -7.90
N SER A 18 -6.89 20.43 -8.58
CA SER A 18 -6.60 20.68 -10.00
C SER A 18 -5.26 20.19 -10.56
N SER A 19 -5.26 19.82 -11.86
CA SER A 19 -4.36 18.85 -12.50
C SER A 19 -2.92 19.25 -12.88
N SER A 20 -2.48 20.51 -12.90
CA SER A 20 -1.14 20.83 -13.47
C SER A 20 0.02 20.99 -12.46
N ALA A 21 -0.24 21.38 -11.20
CA ALA A 21 0.78 21.45 -10.14
C ALA A 21 0.96 20.12 -9.38
N ILE A 22 0.12 19.13 -9.68
CA ILE A 22 0.01 17.85 -8.99
C ILE A 22 1.08 16.86 -9.46
N SER A 23 1.49 16.91 -10.74
CA SER A 23 2.43 15.93 -11.31
C SER A 23 3.81 15.89 -10.61
N ALA A 24 4.40 17.06 -10.31
CA ALA A 24 5.72 17.12 -9.64
C ALA A 24 5.65 16.78 -8.13
N LYS A 25 4.58 17.19 -7.44
CA LYS A 25 4.33 16.82 -6.04
C LYS A 25 4.04 15.31 -5.88
N ASN A 26 3.41 14.71 -6.87
CA ASN A 26 3.07 13.29 -6.88
C ASN A 26 4.29 12.39 -7.05
N ALA A 27 5.21 12.75 -7.94
CA ALA A 27 6.43 11.97 -8.13
C ALA A 27 7.28 11.92 -6.86
N ALA A 28 7.38 13.05 -6.13
CA ALA A 28 8.07 13.10 -4.84
C ALA A 28 7.36 12.27 -3.75
N ALA A 29 6.02 12.27 -3.73
CA ALA A 29 5.24 11.49 -2.76
C ALA A 29 5.35 9.98 -2.97
N MET A 30 5.55 9.52 -4.21
CA MET A 30 5.68 8.10 -4.56
C MET A 30 7.12 7.57 -4.49
N GLY A 31 8.12 8.45 -4.33
CA GLY A 31 9.53 8.09 -4.18
C GLY A 31 10.00 7.05 -5.21
N GLN A 32 10.49 5.90 -4.72
CA GLN A 32 11.01 4.84 -5.59
C GLN A 32 9.94 4.16 -6.47
N TYR A 33 8.66 4.26 -6.12
CA TYR A 33 7.55 3.68 -6.88
C TYR A 33 7.02 4.59 -7.99
N ALA A 34 7.54 5.82 -8.10
CA ALA A 34 7.14 6.77 -9.14
C ALA A 34 7.34 6.20 -10.55
N ALA A 35 8.41 5.42 -10.78
CA ALA A 35 8.67 4.77 -12.06
C ALA A 35 7.56 3.77 -12.43
N VAL A 36 7.08 2.98 -11.46
CA VAL A 36 6.02 1.98 -11.67
C VAL A 36 4.69 2.68 -11.98
N TYR A 37 4.39 3.76 -11.27
CA TYR A 37 3.20 4.58 -11.54
C TYR A 37 3.25 5.20 -12.95
N ASN A 38 4.37 5.82 -13.31
CA ASN A 38 4.53 6.46 -14.62
C ASN A 38 4.39 5.45 -15.77
N GLN A 39 4.95 4.25 -15.60
CA GLN A 39 4.78 3.18 -16.57
C GLN A 39 3.31 2.76 -16.68
N ALA A 40 2.62 2.57 -15.56
CA ALA A 40 1.19 2.23 -15.56
C ALA A 40 0.35 3.32 -16.23
N ALA A 41 0.67 4.59 -16.01
CA ALA A 41 -0.01 5.72 -16.66
C ALA A 41 0.18 5.69 -18.19
N SER A 42 1.41 5.48 -18.65
CA SER A 42 1.70 5.33 -20.08
C SER A 42 0.98 4.14 -20.71
N ASP A 43 0.92 3.01 -20.00
CA ASP A 43 0.23 1.79 -20.46
C ASP A 43 -1.30 2.01 -20.50
N ALA A 44 -1.86 2.74 -19.53
CA ALA A 44 -3.28 3.11 -19.49
C ALA A 44 -3.66 4.06 -20.63
N GLU A 45 -2.85 5.08 -20.92
CA GLU A 45 -3.06 5.98 -22.07
C GLU A 45 -3.04 5.22 -23.40
N THR A 46 -2.09 4.29 -23.55
CA THR A 46 -2.00 3.43 -24.74
C THR A 46 -3.24 2.55 -24.89
N CYS A 47 -3.71 1.97 -23.79
CA CYS A 47 -4.92 1.18 -23.72
C CYS A 47 -6.16 2.00 -24.14
N LEU A 48 -6.35 3.20 -23.59
CA LEU A 48 -7.48 4.08 -23.93
C LEU A 48 -7.43 4.54 -25.40
N ALA A 49 -6.23 4.84 -25.92
CA ALA A 49 -6.05 5.21 -27.31
C ALA A 49 -6.41 4.06 -28.27
N ALA A 50 -6.10 2.82 -27.90
CA ALA A 50 -6.51 1.64 -28.65
C ALA A 50 -8.03 1.41 -28.55
N PHE A 51 -8.60 1.56 -27.36
CA PHE A 51 -10.03 1.40 -27.10
C PHE A 51 -10.87 2.41 -27.91
N LYS A 52 -10.44 3.68 -27.97
CA LYS A 52 -11.09 4.74 -28.76
C LYS A 52 -11.25 4.39 -30.25
N LYS A 53 -10.33 3.60 -30.81
CA LYS A 53 -10.39 3.17 -32.23
C LYS A 53 -11.40 2.04 -32.46
N ILE A 54 -11.70 1.28 -31.42
CA ILE A 54 -12.55 0.08 -31.48
C ILE A 54 -13.99 0.44 -31.08
N SER A 55 -14.16 1.12 -29.96
CA SER A 55 -15.46 1.41 -29.34
C SER A 55 -15.51 2.85 -28.82
N PRO A 56 -15.63 3.86 -29.71
CA PRO A 56 -15.65 5.27 -29.31
C PRO A 56 -16.82 5.63 -28.39
N ASP A 57 -17.96 4.94 -28.52
CA ASP A 57 -19.17 5.23 -27.75
C ASP A 57 -19.05 4.80 -26.27
N GLU A 58 -18.22 3.79 -25.98
CA GLU A 58 -17.97 3.27 -24.62
C GLU A 58 -16.72 3.90 -23.96
N LEU A 59 -15.99 4.73 -24.71
CA LEU A 59 -14.77 5.38 -24.24
C LEU A 59 -14.95 6.12 -22.90
N PRO A 60 -16.04 6.87 -22.64
CA PRO A 60 -16.20 7.58 -21.37
C PRO A 60 -16.22 6.64 -20.14
N GLU A 61 -16.81 5.45 -20.29
CA GLU A 61 -16.87 4.46 -19.22
C GLU A 61 -15.53 3.75 -19.01
N ALA A 62 -14.83 3.44 -20.11
CA ALA A 62 -13.47 2.91 -20.07
C ALA A 62 -12.49 3.91 -19.43
N GLU A 63 -12.57 5.20 -19.77
CA GLU A 63 -11.78 6.27 -19.16
C GLU A 63 -12.06 6.40 -17.67
N LYS A 64 -13.33 6.34 -17.25
CA LYS A 64 -13.70 6.38 -15.83
C LYS A 64 -13.09 5.20 -15.06
N SER A 65 -13.16 4.00 -15.64
CA SER A 65 -12.62 2.78 -15.02
C SER A 65 -11.08 2.82 -14.95
N ALA A 66 -10.42 3.25 -16.02
CA ALA A 66 -8.98 3.41 -16.06
C ALA A 66 -8.48 4.45 -15.05
N HIS A 67 -9.16 5.61 -14.94
CA HIS A 67 -8.83 6.62 -13.93
C HIS A 67 -8.98 6.09 -12.50
N ALA A 68 -10.08 5.42 -12.18
CA ALA A 68 -10.29 4.84 -10.85
C ALA A 68 -9.19 3.84 -10.47
N CYS A 69 -8.75 3.03 -11.45
CA CYS A 69 -7.64 2.10 -11.29
C CYS A 69 -6.30 2.83 -11.09
N MET A 70 -6.02 3.88 -11.88
CA MET A 70 -4.81 4.70 -11.74
C MET A 70 -4.75 5.45 -10.40
N ASP A 71 -5.89 5.89 -9.87
CA ASP A 71 -5.97 6.47 -8.53
C ASP A 71 -5.59 5.45 -7.44
N GLN A 72 -5.98 4.18 -7.60
CA GLN A 72 -5.54 3.13 -6.68
C GLN A 72 -4.05 2.83 -6.80
N ILE A 73 -3.48 2.78 -8.01
CA ILE A 73 -2.03 2.60 -8.21
C ILE A 73 -1.26 3.74 -7.55
N ARG A 74 -1.74 4.98 -7.69
CA ARG A 74 -1.15 6.15 -7.04
C ARG A 74 -1.20 6.05 -5.52
N LEU A 75 -2.37 5.69 -4.97
CA LEU A 75 -2.54 5.51 -3.54
C LEU A 75 -1.55 4.46 -3.02
N LEU A 76 -1.48 3.30 -3.68
CA LEU A 76 -0.60 2.20 -3.33
C LEU A 76 0.88 2.58 -3.38
N ALA A 77 1.32 3.26 -4.44
CA ALA A 77 2.70 3.73 -4.60
C ALA A 77 3.09 4.76 -3.52
N THR A 78 2.15 5.63 -3.12
CA THR A 78 2.37 6.60 -2.04
C THR A 78 2.48 5.89 -0.68
N THR A 79 1.52 5.01 -0.37
CA THR A 79 1.52 4.21 0.86
C THR A 79 2.80 3.38 1.00
N LEU A 80 3.27 2.75 -0.08
CA LEU A 80 4.50 1.98 -0.07
C LEU A 80 5.73 2.83 0.23
N ASN A 81 5.84 4.03 -0.36
CA ASN A 81 6.93 4.96 -0.09
C ASN A 81 6.94 5.45 1.38
N GLU A 82 5.76 5.60 1.97
CA GLU A 82 5.63 5.99 3.36
C GLU A 82 5.93 4.82 4.31
N LEU A 83 5.53 3.60 3.96
CA LEU A 83 5.94 2.39 4.67
C LEU A 83 7.46 2.23 4.65
N ASP A 84 8.13 2.54 3.54
CA ASP A 84 9.60 2.59 3.49
C ASP A 84 10.18 3.59 4.47
N GLY A 85 9.61 4.80 4.54
CA GLY A 85 10.01 5.82 5.50
C GLY A 85 9.81 5.36 6.95
N LEU A 86 8.70 4.69 7.24
CA LEU A 86 8.39 4.17 8.56
C LEU A 86 9.35 3.03 8.96
N VAL A 87 9.57 2.06 8.08
CA VAL A 87 10.53 0.96 8.28
C VAL A 87 11.93 1.52 8.52
N ALA A 88 12.36 2.47 7.71
CA ALA A 88 13.68 3.11 7.85
C ALA A 88 13.84 3.85 9.18
N SER A 89 12.75 4.32 9.78
CA SER A 89 12.77 5.04 11.06
C SER A 89 12.82 4.14 12.30
N MET A 90 12.59 2.82 12.16
CA MET A 90 12.59 1.88 13.30
C MET A 90 14.02 1.34 13.57
N PRO A 91 14.62 1.59 14.75
CA PRO A 91 15.99 1.18 15.05
C PRO A 91 16.06 -0.29 15.52
N LEU A 92 15.76 -1.24 14.63
CA LEU A 92 15.79 -2.69 14.91
C LEU A 92 17.07 -3.17 15.59
N ARG A 93 18.23 -2.66 15.13
CA ARG A 93 19.53 -3.00 15.71
C ARG A 93 19.70 -2.54 17.16
N GLU A 94 19.06 -1.43 17.54
CA GLU A 94 19.09 -0.93 18.90
C GLU A 94 18.18 -1.77 19.79
N LEU A 95 16.97 -2.09 19.30
CA LEU A 95 16.05 -3.02 19.99
C LEU A 95 16.69 -4.39 20.26
N GLU A 96 17.45 -4.94 19.31
CA GLU A 96 18.14 -6.22 19.50
C GLU A 96 19.27 -6.14 20.54
N LYS A 97 20.02 -5.03 20.53
CA LYS A 97 21.05 -4.77 21.55
C LYS A 97 20.43 -4.63 22.94
N ASP A 98 19.34 -3.89 23.05
CA ASP A 98 18.63 -3.67 24.30
C ASP A 98 18.06 -4.97 24.85
N ARG A 99 17.46 -5.80 23.99
CA ARG A 99 16.99 -7.14 24.36
C ARG A 99 18.12 -8.00 24.93
N ALA A 100 19.26 -8.06 24.24
CA ALA A 100 20.41 -8.85 24.69
C ALA A 100 20.99 -8.33 26.02
N ALA A 101 21.01 -7.01 26.20
CA ALA A 101 21.46 -6.38 27.44
C ALA A 101 20.51 -6.68 28.61
N ILE A 102 19.20 -6.67 28.38
CA ILE A 102 18.18 -7.00 29.39
C ILE A 102 18.24 -8.50 29.73
N GLU A 103 18.38 -9.38 28.74
CA GLU A 103 18.58 -10.82 28.99
C GLU A 103 19.83 -11.10 29.82
N ALA A 104 20.93 -10.39 29.55
CA ALA A 104 22.16 -10.52 30.33
C ALA A 104 21.94 -10.07 31.79
N LYS A 105 21.26 -8.93 32.00
CA LYS A 105 20.92 -8.42 33.34
C LYS A 105 19.97 -9.36 34.09
N LYS A 106 19.03 -9.98 33.39
CA LYS A 106 18.06 -10.94 33.96
C LYS A 106 18.74 -12.14 34.60
N ARG A 107 19.82 -12.67 34.01
CA ARG A 107 20.53 -13.87 34.50
C ARG A 107 21.09 -13.71 35.92
N THR A 108 21.40 -12.49 36.32
CA THR A 108 21.96 -12.17 37.64
C THR A 108 20.98 -11.42 38.54
N ALA A 109 19.72 -11.26 38.12
CA ALA A 109 18.74 -10.44 38.81
C ALA A 109 18.03 -11.18 39.95
N PRO A 110 17.65 -10.47 41.03
CA PRO A 110 16.69 -10.99 42.00
C PRO A 110 15.34 -11.34 41.35
N PRO A 111 14.55 -12.27 41.91
CA PRO A 111 13.29 -12.73 41.31
C PRO A 111 12.30 -11.61 40.96
N ALA A 112 12.19 -10.57 41.80
CA ALA A 112 11.30 -9.44 41.56
C ALA A 112 11.72 -8.62 40.32
N LEU A 113 13.02 -8.33 40.17
CA LEU A 113 13.58 -7.62 39.01
C LEU A 113 13.60 -8.49 37.74
N ALA A 114 13.72 -9.81 37.89
CA ALA A 114 13.65 -10.74 36.77
C ALA A 114 12.28 -10.71 36.07
N ALA A 115 11.20 -10.52 36.83
CA ALA A 115 9.84 -10.37 36.28
C ALA A 115 9.69 -9.07 35.48
N ASP A 116 10.24 -7.96 35.96
CA ASP A 116 10.24 -6.68 35.23
C ASP A 116 11.06 -6.76 33.93
N TYR A 117 12.19 -7.47 33.96
CA TYR A 117 12.98 -7.75 32.76
C TYR A 117 12.25 -8.65 31.76
N ASP A 118 11.49 -9.65 32.23
CA ASP A 118 10.64 -10.47 31.35
C ASP A 118 9.56 -9.64 30.66
N LYS A 119 8.94 -8.71 31.38
CA LYS A 119 7.98 -7.78 30.79
C LYS A 119 8.64 -6.91 29.71
N SER A 120 9.82 -6.36 30.01
CA SER A 120 10.58 -5.53 29.06
C SER A 120 11.01 -6.30 27.80
N ILE A 121 11.43 -7.56 27.96
CA ILE A 121 11.79 -8.44 26.82
C ILE A 121 10.55 -8.73 25.96
N SER A 122 9.41 -9.03 26.59
CA SER A 122 8.14 -9.27 25.89
C SER A 122 7.69 -8.05 25.07
N GLU A 123 7.84 -6.85 25.62
CA GLU A 123 7.53 -5.60 24.92
C GLU A 123 8.45 -5.40 23.69
N ILE A 124 9.75 -5.66 23.81
CA ILE A 124 10.69 -5.60 22.69
C ILE A 124 10.34 -6.65 21.63
N ASP A 125 10.03 -7.88 22.03
CA ASP A 125 9.67 -8.95 21.10
C ASP A 125 8.35 -8.65 20.36
N ALA A 126 7.37 -8.03 21.04
CA ALA A 126 6.14 -7.54 20.41
C ALA A 126 6.41 -6.46 19.36
N GLN A 127 7.29 -5.49 19.67
CA GLN A 127 7.70 -4.45 18.71
C GLN A 127 8.40 -5.05 17.48
N ARG A 128 9.26 -6.06 17.68
CA ARG A 128 9.92 -6.78 16.57
C ARG A 128 8.92 -7.54 15.70
N GLN A 129 7.94 -8.20 16.31
CA GLN A 129 6.89 -8.90 15.58
C GLN A 129 6.02 -7.94 14.77
N ALA A 130 5.68 -6.78 15.33
CA ALA A 130 4.95 -5.73 14.61
C ALA A 130 5.74 -5.21 13.41
N HIS A 131 7.05 -4.99 13.55
CA HIS A 131 7.92 -4.61 12.45
C HIS A 131 7.94 -5.68 11.35
N GLN A 132 8.09 -6.95 11.72
CA GLN A 132 8.11 -8.05 10.77
C GLN A 132 6.79 -8.16 9.98
N SER A 133 5.65 -8.05 10.68
CA SER A 133 4.34 -8.05 10.03
C SER A 133 4.18 -6.87 9.06
N LEU A 134 4.74 -5.70 9.39
CA LEU A 134 4.73 -4.54 8.52
C LEU A 134 5.54 -4.76 7.24
N LEU A 135 6.71 -5.42 7.32
CA LEU A 135 7.51 -5.80 6.15
C LEU A 135 6.76 -6.78 5.24
N GLU A 136 6.15 -7.83 5.79
CA GLU A 136 5.40 -8.82 5.02
C GLU A 136 4.21 -8.18 4.28
N ARG A 137 3.51 -7.27 4.94
CA ARG A 137 2.42 -6.51 4.33
C ARG A 137 2.93 -5.57 3.24
N LYS A 138 4.06 -4.90 3.47
CA LYS A 138 4.73 -4.06 2.47
C LYS A 138 5.05 -4.88 1.22
N GLU A 139 5.69 -6.04 1.37
CA GLU A 139 6.02 -6.93 0.24
C GLU A 139 4.74 -7.37 -0.51
N SER A 140 3.68 -7.72 0.21
CA SER A 140 2.39 -8.04 -0.41
C SER A 140 1.83 -6.89 -1.26
N LEU A 141 1.93 -5.65 -0.76
CA LEU A 141 1.51 -4.45 -1.49
C LEU A 141 2.40 -4.17 -2.72
N GLU A 142 3.72 -4.37 -2.63
CA GLU A 142 4.64 -4.23 -3.77
C GLU A 142 4.27 -5.21 -4.89
N ILE A 143 4.02 -6.48 -4.55
CA ILE A 143 3.59 -7.51 -5.51
C ILE A 143 2.28 -7.09 -6.19
N LYS A 144 1.31 -6.58 -5.42
CA LYS A 144 0.02 -6.10 -5.96
C LYS A 144 0.21 -4.91 -6.90
N LEU A 145 1.08 -3.95 -6.55
CA LEU A 145 1.40 -2.79 -7.39
C LEU A 145 1.97 -3.22 -8.75
N HIS A 146 2.97 -4.10 -8.72
CA HIS A 146 3.58 -4.62 -9.94
C HIS A 146 2.59 -5.45 -10.77
N SER A 147 1.74 -6.25 -10.11
CA SER A 147 0.72 -7.02 -10.80
C SER A 147 -0.27 -6.12 -11.56
N MET A 148 -0.79 -5.05 -10.91
CA MET A 148 -1.68 -4.09 -11.57
C MET A 148 -1.03 -3.37 -12.74
N SER A 149 0.20 -2.89 -12.54
CA SER A 149 0.96 -2.24 -13.62
C SER A 149 1.11 -3.19 -14.82
N ASN A 150 1.42 -4.46 -14.57
CA ASN A 150 1.56 -5.45 -15.64
C ASN A 150 0.23 -5.79 -16.32
N GLN A 151 -0.89 -5.68 -15.62
CA GLN A 151 -2.21 -5.91 -16.22
C GLN A 151 -2.59 -4.84 -17.24
N PHE A 152 -2.29 -3.56 -16.99
CA PHE A 152 -2.49 -2.52 -18.00
C PHE A 152 -1.72 -2.81 -19.29
N ARG A 153 -0.48 -3.29 -19.15
CA ARG A 153 0.33 -3.72 -20.30
C ARG A 153 -0.29 -4.89 -21.05
N GLN A 154 -0.75 -5.91 -20.34
CA GLN A 154 -1.41 -7.07 -20.95
C GLN A 154 -2.67 -6.64 -21.71
N LEU A 155 -3.50 -5.79 -21.11
CA LEU A 155 -4.69 -5.24 -21.77
C LEU A 155 -4.37 -4.45 -23.02
N SER A 156 -3.32 -3.63 -22.99
CA SER A 156 -2.88 -2.89 -24.16
C SER A 156 -2.44 -3.84 -25.30
N LEU A 157 -1.77 -4.95 -24.98
CA LEU A 157 -1.38 -5.96 -25.96
C LEU A 157 -2.60 -6.69 -26.51
N ASP A 158 -3.53 -7.07 -25.64
CA ASP A 158 -4.76 -7.76 -26.01
C ASP A 158 -5.61 -6.88 -26.92
N LEU A 159 -5.72 -5.57 -26.64
CA LEU A 159 -6.41 -4.58 -27.49
C LEU A 159 -5.73 -4.38 -28.85
N ALA A 160 -4.40 -4.32 -28.89
CA ALA A 160 -3.65 -4.25 -30.15
C ALA A 160 -3.88 -5.50 -31.01
N SER A 161 -3.94 -6.68 -30.39
CA SER A 161 -4.28 -7.94 -31.06
C SER A 161 -5.76 -8.01 -31.47
N ALA A 162 -6.64 -7.36 -30.71
CA ALA A 162 -8.08 -7.28 -30.99
C ALA A 162 -8.38 -6.54 -32.29
N HIS A 163 -7.66 -5.46 -32.57
CA HIS A 163 -7.74 -4.72 -33.82
C HIS A 163 -7.39 -5.57 -35.06
N ALA A 164 -6.74 -6.73 -34.90
CA ALA A 164 -6.34 -7.60 -36.00
C ALA A 164 -7.36 -8.71 -36.35
N VAL A 165 -8.31 -9.04 -35.47
CA VAL A 165 -9.27 -10.17 -35.66
C VAL A 165 -10.62 -9.87 -34.97
N ASP A 166 -11.69 -9.88 -35.77
CA ASP A 166 -13.16 -9.84 -35.50
C ASP A 166 -13.70 -9.19 -34.20
N ALA A 167 -14.64 -8.25 -34.36
CA ALA A 167 -14.96 -7.22 -33.35
C ALA A 167 -15.97 -7.64 -32.25
N GLN A 168 -16.89 -8.57 -32.52
CA GLN A 168 -18.06 -8.77 -31.65
C GLN A 168 -17.80 -9.67 -30.42
N THR A 169 -17.05 -10.77 -30.56
CA THR A 169 -16.73 -11.68 -29.45
C THR A 169 -15.71 -11.08 -28.46
N LYS A 170 -15.08 -9.96 -28.84
CA LYS A 170 -14.01 -9.32 -28.06
C LYS A 170 -14.47 -8.19 -27.17
N LEU A 171 -15.60 -7.52 -27.48
CA LEU A 171 -16.20 -6.52 -26.59
C LEU A 171 -16.55 -7.11 -25.22
N ASP A 172 -17.11 -8.32 -25.17
CA ASP A 172 -17.38 -9.03 -23.91
C ASP A 172 -16.08 -9.36 -23.15
N SER A 173 -15.05 -9.79 -23.88
CA SER A 173 -13.73 -10.07 -23.28
C SER A 173 -13.08 -8.81 -22.71
N GLN A 174 -13.29 -7.65 -23.34
CA GLN A 174 -12.75 -6.35 -22.95
C GLN A 174 -13.47 -5.78 -21.72
N HIS A 175 -14.80 -5.87 -21.67
CA HIS A 175 -15.58 -5.55 -20.48
C HIS A 175 -15.19 -6.43 -19.28
N ALA A 176 -14.99 -7.74 -19.50
CA ALA A 176 -14.50 -8.64 -18.46
C ALA A 176 -13.10 -8.25 -17.95
N ALA A 177 -12.25 -7.74 -18.84
CA ALA A 177 -10.90 -7.30 -18.51
C ALA A 177 -10.88 -6.00 -17.66
N LEU A 178 -11.69 -5.01 -18.03
CA LEU A 178 -11.90 -3.79 -17.24
C LEU A 178 -12.58 -4.10 -15.90
N ALA A 179 -13.56 -5.00 -15.87
CA ALA A 179 -14.19 -5.46 -14.63
C ALA A 179 -13.17 -6.15 -13.71
N THR A 180 -12.23 -6.92 -14.27
CA THR A 180 -11.15 -7.55 -13.50
C THR A 180 -10.19 -6.52 -12.90
N LEU A 181 -9.86 -5.45 -13.62
CA LEU A 181 -9.08 -4.34 -13.07
C LEU A 181 -9.82 -3.65 -11.92
N SER A 182 -11.10 -3.32 -12.11
CA SER A 182 -11.93 -2.69 -11.08
C SER A 182 -12.04 -3.54 -9.82
N LYS A 183 -12.22 -4.86 -9.98
CA LYS A 183 -12.23 -5.80 -8.85
C LYS A 183 -10.92 -5.79 -8.07
N ARG A 184 -9.78 -5.84 -8.77
CA ARG A 184 -8.45 -5.80 -8.14
C ARG A 184 -8.15 -4.47 -7.46
N ALA A 185 -8.61 -3.37 -8.05
CA ALA A 185 -8.53 -2.04 -7.45
C ALA A 185 -9.29 -2.02 -6.10
N GLU A 186 -10.46 -2.66 -6.01
CA GLU A 186 -11.22 -2.78 -4.77
C GLU A 186 -10.55 -3.71 -3.75
N GLU A 187 -9.98 -4.84 -4.17
CA GLU A 187 -9.21 -5.74 -3.29
C GLU A 187 -8.00 -5.04 -2.65
N ILE A 188 -7.33 -4.16 -3.41
CA ILE A 188 -6.21 -3.35 -2.91
C ILE A 188 -6.69 -2.27 -1.96
N ARG A 189 -7.80 -1.59 -2.28
CA ARG A 189 -8.41 -0.62 -1.38
C ARG A 189 -8.75 -1.28 -0.03
N ALA A 190 -9.37 -2.46 -0.05
CA ALA A 190 -9.64 -3.24 1.15
C ALA A 190 -8.34 -3.60 1.89
N SER A 191 -7.28 -4.01 1.17
CA SER A 191 -5.98 -4.32 1.79
C SER A 191 -5.31 -3.10 2.45
N ILE A 192 -5.47 -1.90 1.88
CA ILE A 192 -4.96 -0.64 2.44
C ILE A 192 -5.80 -0.24 3.66
N GLU A 193 -7.11 -0.45 3.61
CA GLU A 193 -8.01 -0.20 4.73
C GLU A 193 -7.75 -1.16 5.90
N ASP A 194 -7.50 -2.44 5.63
CA ASP A 194 -7.08 -3.43 6.64
C ASP A 194 -5.74 -3.06 7.29
N LEU A 195 -4.83 -2.48 6.51
CA LEU A 195 -3.58 -1.92 7.02
C LEU A 195 -3.81 -0.74 7.95
N ARG A 196 -4.79 0.12 7.61
CA ARG A 196 -5.19 1.25 8.43
C ARG A 196 -5.81 0.80 9.76
N THR A 197 -6.81 -0.07 9.70
CA THR A 197 -7.52 -0.58 10.89
C THR A 197 -6.61 -1.43 11.77
N GLY A 198 -5.82 -2.33 11.18
CA GLY A 198 -4.88 -3.15 11.93
C GLY A 198 -3.72 -2.37 12.57
N SER A 199 -3.34 -1.23 12.00
CA SER A 199 -2.38 -0.30 12.64
C SER A 199 -3.02 0.46 13.80
N ASP A 200 -4.29 0.85 13.67
CA ASP A 200 -5.03 1.55 14.73
C ASP A 200 -5.35 0.63 15.91
N ASP A 201 -5.63 -0.66 15.66
CA ASP A 201 -5.93 -1.64 16.71
C ASP A 201 -4.71 -1.91 17.60
N TRP A 202 -3.52 -2.09 17.03
CA TRP A 202 -2.32 -2.32 17.85
C TRP A 202 -1.95 -1.09 18.70
N LEU A 203 -2.07 0.12 18.12
CA LEU A 203 -1.83 1.38 18.83
C LEU A 203 -2.85 1.62 19.93
N SER A 204 -4.12 1.28 19.67
CA SER A 204 -5.19 1.37 20.66
C SER A 204 -4.97 0.39 21.80
N MET A 205 -4.57 -0.86 21.50
CA MET A 205 -4.21 -1.87 22.50
C MET A 205 -3.01 -1.44 23.35
N GLU A 206 -2.01 -0.78 22.77
CA GLU A 206 -0.82 -0.31 23.50
C GLU A 206 -1.14 0.91 24.39
N ILE A 207 -1.93 1.86 23.89
CA ILE A 207 -2.42 3.00 24.68
C ILE A 207 -3.29 2.52 25.86
N GLU A 208 -4.13 1.51 25.63
CA GLU A 208 -4.97 0.93 26.67
C GLU A 208 -4.16 0.15 27.72
N LYS A 209 -3.14 -0.60 27.31
CA LYS A 209 -2.18 -1.25 28.22
C LYS A 209 -1.37 -0.26 29.05
N LEU A 210 -0.94 0.85 28.46
CA LEU A 210 -0.21 1.91 29.17
C LEU A 210 -1.13 2.66 30.14
N SER A 211 -2.42 2.81 29.80
CA SER A 211 -3.43 3.39 30.69
C SER A 211 -3.78 2.48 31.88
N GLN A 212 -3.70 1.15 31.70
CA GLN A 212 -4.01 0.18 32.76
C GLN A 212 -2.83 -0.12 33.70
N ASN A 213 -1.58 0.10 33.27
CA ASN A 213 -0.38 -0.06 34.11
C ASN A 213 0.02 1.23 34.86
N GLY A 214 -0.76 2.31 34.72
CA GLY A 214 -0.51 3.63 35.33
C GLY A 214 -1.48 4.04 36.43
N ALA A 215 -2.31 3.11 36.94
CA ALA A 215 -3.23 3.30 38.08
C ALA A 215 -2.89 2.31 39.19
#